data_AF-A0A536LBI8-F1
#
_entry.id   AF-A0A536LBI8-F1
#
_cell.length_a   1.000
_cell.length_b   1.000
_cell.length_c   1.000
_cell.angle_alpha   90.00
_cell.angle_beta   90.00
_cell.angle_gamma   90.00
#
_symmetry.space_group_name_H-M   'P 1'
#
loop_
_entity.id
_entity.type
_entity.pdbx_description
1 polymer ?
#
loop_
_entity_poly.entity_id
_entity_poly.type
_entity_poly.pdbx_seq_one_letter_code
_entity_poly.pdbx_strand_id
1 'polypeptide(L)'
;MSARFRVARNPDPNSSLPYLIWLPVDGGLVVKAKETWPRAARVFCAQDVRPWDESRELLDDVGVKLCRRRGAAIDLILDRPKLSRSQFIFTNVRGRPAIWWQTQQTAQAANPGARIPKGRSSGPLTIAVDTREKYGWRFADRPVTLERRTLPTGDYGAIASDTVVAVVERKTLANLAASLSDGSLVFQLQRLAEVGRSAIVVEGDYPNLFRTQPGRGSWLGDMLGRLAVRYPEVPIIFAGSR
;
A
#
# COMPACT_ATOMS: atom_id res chain seq x y z
N MET A 1 -9.97 -26.10 5.90
CA MET A 1 -10.83 -25.30 6.80
C MET A 1 -10.73 -23.85 6.40
N SER A 2 -11.85 -23.15 6.26
CA SER A 2 -11.85 -21.71 6.01
C SER A 2 -11.30 -20.96 7.22
N ALA A 3 -10.44 -19.96 7.00
CA ALA A 3 -9.88 -19.14 8.07
C ALA A 3 -11.01 -18.46 8.87
N ARG A 4 -10.87 -18.41 10.20
CA ARG A 4 -11.88 -17.86 11.12
C ARG A 4 -11.34 -16.66 11.88
N PHE A 5 -12.23 -15.78 12.30
CA PHE A 5 -11.98 -14.73 13.28
C PHE A 5 -12.78 -15.09 14.51
N ARG A 6 -12.13 -15.20 15.66
CA ARG A 6 -12.78 -15.68 16.88
C ARG A 6 -12.61 -14.70 18.01
N VAL A 7 -13.66 -14.54 18.80
CA VAL A 7 -13.66 -13.71 20.01
C VAL A 7 -14.12 -14.56 21.17
N ALA A 8 -13.42 -14.49 22.30
CA ALA A 8 -13.77 -15.18 23.53
C ALA A 8 -13.57 -14.25 24.73
N ARG A 9 -14.08 -14.64 25.91
CA ARG A 9 -13.74 -13.96 27.16
C ARG A 9 -12.29 -14.27 27.56
N ASN A 10 -11.57 -13.25 28.02
CA ASN A 10 -10.28 -13.43 28.66
C ASN A 10 -10.51 -14.09 30.04
N PRO A 11 -9.84 -15.22 30.33
CA PRO A 11 -10.06 -15.95 31.58
C PRO A 11 -9.45 -15.25 32.79
N ASP A 12 -8.60 -14.25 32.58
CA ASP A 12 -8.00 -13.45 33.65
C ASP A 12 -9.00 -12.40 34.16
N PRO A 13 -9.59 -12.59 35.36
CA PRO A 13 -10.61 -11.68 35.89
C PRO A 13 -10.04 -10.31 36.29
N ASN A 14 -8.71 -10.21 36.46
CA ASN A 14 -8.05 -8.96 36.84
C ASN A 14 -7.61 -8.14 35.61
N SER A 15 -7.79 -8.67 34.41
CA SER A 15 -7.41 -8.00 33.18
C SER A 15 -8.38 -6.87 32.83
N SER A 16 -7.87 -5.65 32.66
CA SER A 16 -8.63 -4.52 32.09
C SER A 16 -9.00 -4.71 30.60
N LEU A 17 -8.53 -5.80 29.98
CA LEU A 17 -8.84 -6.24 28.62
C LEU A 17 -9.63 -7.57 28.71
N PRO A 18 -10.97 -7.52 28.80
CA PRO A 18 -11.82 -8.69 29.09
C PRO A 18 -12.04 -9.63 27.91
N TYR A 19 -11.55 -9.32 26.71
CA TYR A 19 -11.75 -10.16 25.53
C TYR A 19 -10.43 -10.66 24.96
N LEU A 20 -10.44 -11.88 24.43
CA LEU A 20 -9.40 -12.44 23.58
C LEU A 20 -9.90 -12.50 22.14
N ILE A 21 -9.04 -12.13 21.21
CA ILE A 21 -9.31 -12.14 19.78
C ILE A 21 -8.25 -12.98 19.10
N TRP A 22 -8.68 -13.97 18.31
CA TRP A 22 -7.82 -14.76 17.45
C TRP A 22 -7.88 -14.28 16.01
N LEU A 23 -6.70 -14.10 15.42
CA LEU A 23 -6.51 -13.72 14.02
C LEU A 23 -5.76 -14.84 13.28
N PRO A 24 -6.26 -15.27 12.10
CA PRO A 24 -5.66 -16.34 11.31
C PRO A 24 -4.50 -15.79 10.46
N VAL A 25 -3.46 -15.27 11.11
CA VAL A 25 -2.28 -14.65 10.49
C VAL A 25 -1.04 -14.99 11.31
N ASP A 26 0.11 -15.08 10.64
CA ASP A 26 1.41 -15.36 11.26
C ASP A 26 1.40 -16.64 12.14
N GLY A 27 0.67 -17.68 11.73
CA GLY A 27 0.53 -18.93 12.49
C GLY A 27 -0.52 -18.90 13.62
N GLY A 28 -1.23 -17.78 13.80
CA GLY A 28 -2.26 -17.60 14.81
C GLY A 28 -1.87 -16.54 15.82
N LEU A 29 -2.40 -15.33 15.66
CA LEU A 29 -2.14 -14.22 16.57
C LEU A 29 -3.30 -14.07 17.55
N VAL A 30 -2.98 -14.03 18.85
CA VAL A 30 -3.95 -13.74 19.91
C VAL A 30 -3.69 -12.34 20.47
N VAL A 31 -4.74 -11.54 20.59
CA VAL A 31 -4.68 -10.24 21.27
C VAL A 31 -5.78 -10.12 22.33
N LYS A 32 -5.45 -9.45 23.42
CA LYS A 32 -6.40 -8.99 24.44
C LYS A 32 -6.98 -7.65 24.03
N ALA A 33 -8.28 -7.42 24.23
CA ALA A 33 -8.96 -6.18 23.86
C ALA A 33 -10.03 -5.75 24.88
N LYS A 34 -10.42 -4.47 24.83
CA LYS A 34 -11.53 -3.91 25.63
C LYS A 34 -12.91 -4.19 25.08
N GLU A 35 -13.02 -4.42 23.79
CA GLU A 35 -14.29 -4.65 23.10
C GLU A 35 -14.19 -5.85 22.17
N THR A 36 -15.33 -6.42 21.80
CA THR A 36 -15.44 -7.50 20.82
C THR A 36 -15.44 -7.01 19.37
N TRP A 37 -15.58 -5.69 19.15
CA TRP A 37 -15.45 -5.02 17.86
C TRP A 37 -15.33 -3.49 18.05
N PRO A 38 -14.47 -2.76 17.31
CA PRO A 38 -14.30 -1.31 17.45
C PRO A 38 -15.45 -0.57 16.77
N ARG A 39 -16.53 -0.33 17.52
CA ARG A 39 -17.74 0.33 17.01
C ARG A 39 -17.67 1.85 17.10
N ALA A 40 -17.32 2.35 18.28
CA ALA A 40 -17.36 3.78 18.58
C ALA A 40 -15.97 4.44 18.49
N ALA A 41 -14.93 3.78 19.00
CA ALA A 41 -13.57 4.28 19.00
C ALA A 41 -12.58 3.15 18.65
N ARG A 42 -11.33 3.53 18.37
CA ARG A 42 -10.26 2.54 18.25
C ARG A 42 -10.06 1.83 19.59
N VAL A 43 -9.83 0.53 19.55
CA VAL A 43 -9.69 -0.31 20.73
C VAL A 43 -8.21 -0.60 20.93
N PHE A 44 -7.70 -0.35 22.14
CA PHE A 44 -6.35 -0.79 22.49
C PHE A 44 -6.31 -2.31 22.60
N CYS A 45 -5.27 -2.89 22.04
CA CYS A 45 -4.98 -4.31 22.12
C CYS A 45 -3.59 -4.55 22.68
N ALA A 46 -3.45 -5.62 23.47
CA ALA A 46 -2.18 -6.15 23.91
C ALA A 46 -1.99 -7.55 23.34
N GLN A 47 -0.82 -7.88 22.81
CA GLN A 47 -0.54 -9.22 22.33
C GLN A 47 -0.57 -10.21 23.50
N ASP A 48 -1.24 -11.34 23.31
CA ASP A 48 -1.17 -12.49 24.22
C ASP A 48 -0.23 -13.53 23.59
N VAL A 49 0.80 -13.91 24.33
CA VAL A 49 1.79 -14.91 23.87
C VAL A 49 1.31 -16.35 24.10
N ARG A 50 0.21 -16.52 24.85
CA ARG A 50 -0.38 -17.84 25.08
C ARG A 50 -1.07 -18.33 23.81
N PRO A 51 -0.97 -19.63 23.47
CA PRO A 51 -1.68 -20.18 22.34
C PRO A 51 -3.19 -20.03 22.52
N TRP A 52 -3.91 -19.97 21.41
CA TRP A 52 -5.37 -20.02 21.45
C TRP A 52 -5.83 -21.36 22.02
N ASP A 53 -6.82 -21.31 22.90
CA ASP A 53 -7.43 -22.48 23.50
C ASP A 53 -8.75 -22.76 22.79
N GLU A 54 -8.80 -23.87 22.04
CA GLU A 54 -9.96 -24.28 21.24
C GLU A 54 -11.17 -24.67 22.10
N SER A 55 -10.99 -24.96 23.39
CA SER A 55 -12.10 -25.30 24.29
C SER A 55 -12.93 -24.09 24.74
N ARG A 56 -12.51 -22.87 24.37
CA ARG A 56 -13.17 -21.63 24.80
C ARG A 56 -14.55 -21.47 24.19
N GLU A 57 -15.48 -21.02 25.02
CA GLU A 57 -16.77 -20.51 24.56
C GLU A 57 -16.55 -19.24 23.70
N LEU A 58 -17.03 -19.29 22.46
CA LEU A 58 -16.87 -18.22 21.48
C LEU A 58 -18.04 -17.23 21.58
N LEU A 59 -17.71 -15.96 21.74
CA LEU A 59 -18.65 -14.84 21.66
C LEU A 59 -18.93 -14.42 20.22
N ASP A 60 -17.95 -14.61 19.34
CA ASP A 60 -18.08 -14.37 17.90
C ASP A 60 -17.17 -15.37 17.17
N ASP A 61 -17.65 -15.92 16.06
CA ASP A 61 -16.90 -16.83 15.21
C ASP A 61 -17.34 -16.63 13.75
N VAL A 62 -16.49 -15.93 12.98
CA VAL A 62 -16.85 -15.42 11.65
C VAL A 62 -15.85 -15.90 10.61
N GLY A 63 -16.34 -16.21 9.40
CA GLY A 63 -15.47 -16.51 8.27
C GLY A 63 -14.59 -15.31 7.91
N VAL A 64 -13.36 -15.56 7.48
CA VAL A 64 -12.42 -14.52 7.07
C VAL A 64 -12.22 -14.57 5.56
N LYS A 65 -12.52 -13.45 4.88
CA LYS A 65 -12.20 -13.24 3.47
C LYS A 65 -10.73 -12.85 3.28
N LEU A 66 -10.20 -12.06 4.21
CA LEU A 66 -8.80 -11.62 4.19
C LEU A 66 -8.31 -11.35 5.61
N CYS A 67 -7.17 -11.90 5.98
CA CYS A 67 -6.39 -11.46 7.14
C CYS A 67 -4.92 -11.46 6.71
N ARG A 68 -4.30 -10.28 6.60
CA ARG A 68 -2.95 -10.16 6.03
C ARG A 68 -2.14 -9.06 6.69
N ARG A 69 -0.90 -9.38 7.06
CA ARG A 69 0.08 -8.39 7.50
C ARG A 69 0.61 -7.58 6.33
N ARG A 70 0.64 -6.25 6.49
CA ARG A 70 1.23 -5.26 5.58
C ARG A 70 2.05 -4.28 6.40
N GLY A 71 3.34 -4.57 6.53
CA GLY A 71 4.23 -3.83 7.42
C GLY A 71 3.68 -3.80 8.86
N ALA A 72 3.44 -2.60 9.37
CA ALA A 72 2.94 -2.38 10.72
C ALA A 72 1.43 -2.68 10.89
N ALA A 73 0.67 -2.92 9.83
CA ALA A 73 -0.76 -3.19 9.91
C ALA A 73 -1.08 -4.67 9.65
N ILE A 74 -2.15 -5.17 10.26
CA ILE A 74 -2.89 -6.34 9.77
C ILE A 74 -4.23 -5.85 9.25
N ASP A 75 -4.52 -6.10 7.98
CA ASP A 75 -5.84 -5.90 7.39
C ASP A 75 -6.74 -7.09 7.70
N LEU A 76 -7.99 -6.84 8.09
CA LEU A 76 -9.00 -7.87 8.34
C LEU A 76 -10.29 -7.56 7.56
N ILE A 77 -10.75 -8.53 6.78
CA ILE A 77 -12.05 -8.54 6.10
C ILE A 77 -12.78 -9.83 6.48
N LEU A 78 -13.91 -9.68 7.17
CA LEU A 78 -14.81 -10.74 7.59
C LEU A 78 -15.90 -11.00 6.56
N ASP A 79 -16.36 -12.25 6.50
CA ASP A 79 -17.49 -12.66 5.67
C ASP A 79 -18.83 -12.39 6.36
N ARG A 80 -19.18 -11.10 6.44
CA ARG A 80 -20.48 -10.63 6.94
C ARG A 80 -20.84 -9.28 6.32
N PRO A 81 -22.13 -8.89 6.27
CA PRO A 81 -22.56 -7.67 5.60
C PRO A 81 -22.19 -6.38 6.34
N LYS A 82 -22.19 -6.39 7.68
CA LYS A 82 -21.84 -5.22 8.52
C LYS A 82 -20.64 -5.53 9.39
N LEU A 83 -19.90 -4.51 9.82
CA LEU A 83 -18.75 -4.67 10.71
C LEU A 83 -17.74 -5.66 10.14
N SER A 84 -17.48 -5.55 8.84
CA SER A 84 -16.70 -6.54 8.10
C SER A 84 -15.25 -6.14 7.90
N ARG A 85 -14.90 -4.85 8.00
CA ARG A 85 -13.54 -4.37 7.70
C ARG A 85 -12.94 -3.69 8.91
N SER A 86 -11.72 -4.07 9.26
CA SER A 86 -10.93 -3.42 10.31
C SER A 86 -9.44 -3.62 10.09
N GLN A 87 -8.63 -2.92 10.87
CA GLN A 87 -7.17 -3.06 10.90
C GLN A 87 -6.65 -3.15 12.32
N PHE A 88 -5.60 -3.95 12.54
CA PHE A 88 -4.78 -3.92 13.74
C PHE A 88 -3.45 -3.23 13.42
N ILE A 89 -3.23 -2.05 14.00
CA ILE A 89 -2.02 -1.24 13.76
C ILE A 89 -1.05 -1.43 14.91
N PHE A 90 0.12 -1.99 14.60
CA PHE A 90 1.25 -2.16 15.51
C PHE A 90 2.07 -0.87 15.48
N THR A 91 2.33 -0.31 16.66
CA THR A 91 3.06 0.94 16.80
C THR A 91 3.80 0.96 18.13
N ASN A 92 4.56 2.03 18.38
CA ASN A 92 5.19 2.30 19.67
C ASN A 92 4.61 3.56 20.28
N VAL A 93 4.18 3.50 21.53
CA VAL A 93 3.74 4.66 22.32
C VAL A 93 4.70 4.83 23.48
N ARG A 94 5.40 5.97 23.53
CA ARG A 94 6.42 6.28 24.57
C ARG A 94 7.44 5.13 24.75
N GLY A 95 7.91 4.57 23.63
CA GLY A 95 8.90 3.48 23.62
C GLY A 95 8.36 2.08 23.92
N ARG A 96 7.04 1.90 24.10
CA ARG A 96 6.42 0.60 24.37
C ARG A 96 5.56 0.13 23.18
N PRO A 97 5.62 -1.16 22.80
CA PRO A 97 4.72 -1.71 21.78
C PRO A 97 3.25 -1.52 22.15
N ALA A 98 2.45 -1.14 21.16
CA ALA A 98 1.01 -0.94 21.28
C ALA A 98 0.31 -1.43 20.01
N ILE A 99 -0.87 -2.04 20.16
CA ILE A 99 -1.70 -2.45 19.04
C ILE A 99 -3.02 -1.67 19.11
N TRP A 100 -3.43 -1.06 18.01
CA TRP A 100 -4.72 -0.37 17.89
C TRP A 100 -5.61 -1.09 16.89
N TRP A 101 -6.76 -1.56 17.36
CA TRP A 101 -7.78 -2.15 16.50
C TRP A 101 -8.82 -1.09 16.11
N GLN A 102 -9.01 -0.88 14.81
CA GLN A 102 -9.85 0.20 14.30
C GLN A 102 -10.61 -0.20 13.03
N THR A 103 -11.81 0.32 12.87
CA THR A 103 -12.51 0.41 11.58
C THR A 103 -12.24 1.76 10.90
N GLN A 104 -12.63 1.92 9.64
CA GLN A 104 -12.55 3.20 8.92
C GLN A 104 -13.20 4.35 9.71
N GLN A 105 -14.40 4.13 10.24
CA GLN A 105 -15.13 5.13 11.03
C GLN A 105 -14.35 5.54 12.28
N THR A 106 -13.83 4.57 13.04
CA THR A 106 -13.07 4.85 14.25
C THR A 106 -11.71 5.48 13.98
N ALA A 107 -11.09 5.18 12.83
CA ALA A 107 -9.83 5.79 12.41
C ALA A 107 -10.02 7.27 12.03
N GLN A 108 -11.13 7.60 11.34
CA GLN A 108 -11.51 8.97 11.02
C GLN A 108 -11.87 9.77 12.27
N ALA A 109 -12.64 9.19 13.20
CA ALA A 109 -13.01 9.85 14.46
C ALA A 109 -11.83 10.00 15.44
N ALA A 110 -10.85 9.09 15.42
CA ALA A 110 -9.63 9.21 16.22
C ALA A 110 -8.65 10.24 15.65
N ASN A 111 -8.78 10.59 14.37
CA ASN A 111 -7.99 11.62 13.71
C ASN A 111 -8.87 12.62 12.92
N PRO A 112 -9.78 13.37 13.58
CA PRO A 112 -10.61 14.36 12.90
C PRO A 112 -9.70 15.47 12.39
N GLY A 113 -9.57 15.59 11.06
CA GLY A 113 -8.63 16.53 10.46
C GLY A 113 -7.17 16.09 10.52
N ALA A 114 -6.89 14.77 10.55
CA ALA A 114 -5.53 14.26 10.33
C ALA A 114 -4.95 14.93 9.09
N ARG A 115 -4.03 15.86 9.33
CA ARG A 115 -3.13 16.39 8.32
C ARG A 115 -2.52 15.14 7.68
N ILE A 116 -2.78 14.92 6.39
CA ILE A 116 -2.02 13.95 5.59
C ILE A 116 -0.57 14.14 6.03
N PRO A 117 0.08 13.12 6.61
CA PRO A 117 1.42 13.30 7.14
C PRO A 117 2.24 13.99 6.07
N LYS A 118 2.67 15.24 6.33
CA LYS A 118 3.71 15.86 5.51
C LYS A 118 4.89 14.96 5.74
N GLY A 119 5.14 14.07 4.76
CA GLY A 119 5.90 12.85 4.95
C GLY A 119 7.14 13.12 5.77
N ARG A 120 7.17 12.62 7.02
CA ARG A 120 8.46 12.42 7.67
C ARG A 120 9.16 11.41 6.79
N SER A 121 10.30 11.78 6.21
CA SER A 121 11.02 10.87 5.34
C SER A 121 11.30 9.59 6.12
N SER A 122 11.17 8.44 5.48
CA SER A 122 11.45 7.14 6.07
C SER A 122 12.96 6.90 6.26
N GLY A 123 13.76 7.97 6.33
CA GLY A 123 15.21 7.97 6.19
C GLY A 123 15.66 8.66 4.88
N PRO A 124 16.99 8.75 4.66
CA PRO A 124 17.55 9.20 3.40
C PRO A 124 17.25 8.20 2.29
N LEU A 125 16.84 8.68 1.12
CA LEU A 125 16.63 7.87 -0.09
C LEU A 125 17.69 8.25 -1.13
N THR A 126 18.39 7.27 -1.67
CA THR A 126 19.26 7.49 -2.83
C THR A 126 18.49 7.17 -4.12
N ILE A 127 18.53 8.09 -5.07
CA ILE A 127 17.93 7.94 -6.39
C ILE A 127 19.06 7.91 -7.42
N ALA A 128 19.23 6.77 -8.08
CA ALA A 128 19.98 6.67 -9.32
C ALA A 128 19.24 7.42 -10.42
N VAL A 129 19.92 8.31 -11.12
CA VAL A 129 19.44 8.91 -12.37
C VAL A 129 20.23 8.26 -13.51
N ASP A 130 19.52 7.69 -14.47
CA ASP A 130 20.15 6.96 -15.57
C ASP A 130 21.13 7.86 -16.32
N THR A 131 22.31 7.32 -16.67
CA THR A 131 23.37 8.06 -17.36
C THR A 131 22.93 8.67 -18.70
N ARG A 132 21.90 8.11 -19.35
CA ARG A 132 21.32 8.59 -20.62
C ARG A 132 20.28 9.69 -20.40
N GLU A 133 19.72 9.83 -19.20
CA GLU A 133 18.76 10.89 -18.88
C GLU A 133 19.49 12.23 -18.75
N LYS A 134 19.33 13.10 -19.76
CA LYS A 134 20.06 14.38 -19.87
C LYS A 134 19.50 15.45 -18.95
N TYR A 135 18.18 15.46 -18.73
CA TYR A 135 17.48 16.50 -17.99
C TYR A 135 16.81 15.95 -16.73
N GLY A 136 17.64 15.31 -15.90
CA GLY A 136 17.23 14.67 -14.66
C GLY A 136 16.53 15.63 -13.69
N TRP A 137 15.49 15.15 -13.01
CA TRP A 137 14.86 15.88 -11.92
C TRP A 137 15.87 16.15 -10.80
N ARG A 138 15.85 17.38 -10.28
CA ARG A 138 16.74 17.81 -9.19
C ARG A 138 16.22 17.44 -7.80
N PHE A 139 14.94 17.08 -7.69
CA PHE A 139 14.25 16.79 -6.42
C PHE A 139 14.51 17.87 -5.34
N ALA A 140 14.47 19.14 -5.73
CA ALA A 140 14.69 20.26 -4.82
C ALA A 140 13.78 20.16 -3.59
N ASP A 141 14.32 20.55 -2.43
CA ASP A 141 13.63 20.53 -1.14
C ASP A 141 13.14 19.15 -0.66
N ARG A 142 13.66 18.07 -1.25
CA ARG A 142 13.40 16.69 -0.80
C ARG A 142 14.66 16.11 -0.15
N PRO A 143 14.52 15.34 0.95
CA PRO A 143 15.65 14.68 1.60
C PRO A 143 16.08 13.43 0.82
N VAL A 144 16.62 13.63 -0.39
CA VAL A 144 17.11 12.57 -1.29
C VAL A 144 18.55 12.85 -1.73
N THR A 145 19.32 11.79 -1.95
CA THR A 145 20.65 11.86 -2.56
C THR A 145 20.55 11.40 -4.01
N LEU A 146 21.18 12.12 -4.94
CA LEU A 146 21.19 11.74 -6.36
C LEU A 146 22.55 11.15 -6.74
N GLU A 147 22.53 10.08 -7.52
CA GLU A 147 23.71 9.44 -8.08
C GLU A 147 23.49 9.21 -9.58
N ARG A 148 24.54 9.35 -10.40
CA ARG A 148 24.49 8.96 -11.82
C ARG A 148 24.92 7.51 -11.96
N ARG A 149 24.04 6.66 -12.48
CA ARG A 149 24.27 5.21 -12.63
C ARG A 149 23.59 4.71 -13.89
N THR A 150 24.21 3.79 -14.62
CA THR A 150 23.53 3.14 -15.77
C THR A 150 22.50 2.15 -15.25
N LEU A 151 21.23 2.34 -15.62
CA LEU A 151 20.13 1.46 -15.27
C LEU A 151 19.83 0.48 -16.42
N PRO A 152 19.41 -0.76 -16.11
CA PRO A 152 19.01 -1.72 -17.14
C PRO A 152 17.72 -1.31 -17.87
N THR A 153 16.89 -0.49 -17.22
CA THR A 153 15.65 0.10 -17.75
C THR A 153 15.20 1.26 -16.85
N GLY A 154 14.37 2.16 -17.38
CA GLY A 154 13.90 3.35 -16.69
C GLY A 154 14.92 4.49 -16.64
N ASP A 155 14.44 5.67 -16.26
CA ASP A 155 15.24 6.89 -16.15
C ASP A 155 15.70 7.17 -14.72
N TYR A 156 14.97 6.63 -13.73
CA TYR A 156 15.27 6.77 -12.31
C TYR A 156 15.18 5.43 -11.59
N GLY A 157 16.04 5.20 -10.59
CA GLY A 157 16.03 4.00 -9.77
C GLY A 157 16.14 4.35 -8.28
N ALA A 158 15.28 3.77 -7.44
CA ALA A 158 15.44 3.87 -5.99
C ALA A 158 16.49 2.84 -5.52
N ILE A 159 17.50 3.30 -4.78
CA ILE A 159 18.55 2.44 -4.24
C ILE A 159 18.27 2.13 -2.76
N ALA A 160 18.30 0.85 -2.41
CA ALA A 160 18.37 0.39 -1.03
C ALA A 160 19.46 -0.68 -0.91
N SER A 161 20.37 -0.53 0.06
CA SER A 161 21.51 -1.43 0.25
C SER A 161 22.29 -1.68 -1.05
N ASP A 162 22.62 -0.61 -1.77
CA ASP A 162 23.35 -0.59 -3.06
C ASP A 162 22.65 -1.31 -4.24
N THR A 163 21.42 -1.76 -4.04
CA THR A 163 20.61 -2.45 -5.06
C THR A 163 19.50 -1.54 -5.54
N VAL A 164 19.24 -1.53 -6.85
CA VAL A 164 18.08 -0.84 -7.43
C VAL A 164 16.84 -1.68 -7.10
N VAL A 165 15.99 -1.16 -6.21
CA VAL A 165 14.81 -1.88 -5.71
C VAL A 165 13.50 -1.42 -6.34
N ALA A 166 13.52 -0.30 -7.07
CA ALA A 166 12.40 0.14 -7.89
C ALA A 166 12.88 1.06 -9.01
N VAL A 167 12.16 1.12 -10.13
CA VAL A 167 12.50 1.98 -11.29
C VAL A 167 11.32 2.81 -11.74
N VAL A 168 11.61 4.01 -12.27
CA VAL A 168 10.63 4.89 -12.89
C VAL A 168 11.10 5.24 -14.30
N GLU A 169 10.26 4.98 -15.28
CA GLU A 169 10.36 5.52 -16.63
C GLU A 169 9.61 6.85 -16.68
N ARG A 170 10.30 7.93 -17.04
CA ARG A 170 9.69 9.24 -17.20
C ARG A 170 9.21 9.38 -18.64
N LYS A 171 7.99 9.86 -18.83
CA LYS A 171 7.42 10.03 -20.17
C LYS A 171 6.65 11.34 -20.28
N THR A 172 6.85 12.07 -21.36
CA THR A 172 5.99 13.22 -21.68
C THR A 172 4.67 12.73 -22.27
N LEU A 173 3.61 13.55 -22.22
CA LEU A 173 2.35 13.23 -22.89
C LEU A 173 2.53 12.96 -24.39
N ALA A 174 3.36 13.75 -25.07
CA ALA A 174 3.63 13.58 -26.50
C ALA A 174 4.31 12.24 -26.80
N ASN A 175 5.32 11.86 -26.00
CA ASN A 175 6.02 10.58 -26.17
C ASN A 175 5.11 9.40 -25.81
N LEU A 176 4.26 9.55 -24.79
CA LEU A 176 3.26 8.53 -24.47
C LEU A 176 2.32 8.33 -25.65
N ALA A 177 1.74 9.40 -26.19
CA ALA A 177 0.82 9.32 -27.34
C ALA A 177 1.50 8.70 -28.56
N ALA A 178 2.75 9.08 -28.87
CA ALA A 178 3.52 8.48 -29.96
C ALA A 178 3.72 6.97 -29.74
N SER A 179 4.17 6.58 -28.55
CA SER A 179 4.45 5.17 -28.21
C SER A 179 3.20 4.28 -28.13
N LEU A 180 2.05 4.88 -27.81
CA LEU A 180 0.75 4.20 -27.91
C LEU A 180 0.36 4.04 -29.39
N SER A 181 0.59 5.07 -30.21
CA SER A 181 0.28 5.08 -31.64
C SER A 181 1.07 4.11 -32.47
N ASP A 182 2.38 4.00 -32.24
CA ASP A 182 3.25 3.08 -32.96
C ASP A 182 3.37 1.69 -32.29
N GLY A 183 2.73 1.51 -31.14
CA GLY A 183 2.72 0.26 -30.37
C GLY A 183 4.02 -0.01 -29.60
N SER A 184 5.01 0.89 -29.63
CA SER A 184 6.31 0.68 -28.98
C SER A 184 6.23 0.66 -27.44
N LEU A 185 5.18 1.24 -26.84
CA LEU A 185 5.02 1.27 -25.38
C LEU A 185 4.99 -0.15 -24.76
N VAL A 186 4.49 -1.15 -25.50
CA VAL A 186 4.41 -2.54 -25.02
C VAL A 186 5.78 -3.10 -24.65
N PHE A 187 6.81 -2.79 -25.43
CA PHE A 187 8.17 -3.29 -25.20
C PHE A 187 8.80 -2.62 -23.97
N GLN A 188 8.47 -1.35 -23.73
CA GLN A 188 8.91 -0.66 -22.51
C GLN A 188 8.25 -1.28 -21.27
N LEU A 189 6.94 -1.56 -21.34
CA LEU A 189 6.21 -2.22 -20.25
C LEU A 189 6.75 -3.63 -19.97
N GLN A 190 7.05 -4.42 -21.00
CA GLN A 190 7.68 -5.74 -20.83
C GLN A 190 8.99 -5.65 -20.03
N ARG A 191 9.87 -4.72 -20.40
CA ARG A 191 11.15 -4.55 -19.72
C ARG A 191 10.99 -4.06 -18.29
N LEU A 192 10.03 -3.16 -18.04
CA LEU A 192 9.73 -2.65 -16.69
C LEU A 192 9.11 -3.73 -15.80
N ALA A 193 8.28 -4.61 -16.35
CA ALA A 193 7.65 -5.71 -15.62
C ALA A 193 8.67 -6.69 -15.03
N GLU A 194 9.79 -6.94 -15.73
CA GLU A 194 10.88 -7.81 -15.25
C GLU A 194 11.54 -7.31 -13.95
N VAL A 195 11.50 -6.00 -13.67
CA VAL A 195 12.09 -5.42 -12.45
C VAL A 195 11.20 -5.63 -11.22
N GLY A 196 9.91 -5.92 -11.42
CA GLY A 196 8.92 -6.16 -10.37
C GLY A 196 8.35 -4.89 -9.73
N ARG A 197 9.18 -3.96 -9.26
CA ARG A 197 8.73 -2.65 -8.73
C ARG A 197 9.05 -1.54 -9.71
N SER A 198 8.13 -1.25 -10.62
CA SER A 198 8.34 -0.24 -11.65
C SER A 198 7.10 0.63 -11.88
N ALA A 199 7.28 1.77 -12.53
CA ALA A 199 6.18 2.63 -12.96
C ALA A 199 6.59 3.45 -14.19
N ILE A 200 5.61 3.82 -15.00
CA ILE A 200 5.75 4.92 -15.96
C ILE A 200 5.11 6.16 -15.34
N VAL A 201 5.89 7.23 -15.17
CA VAL A 201 5.38 8.53 -14.71
C VAL A 201 5.25 9.48 -15.89
N VAL A 202 4.01 9.87 -16.17
CA VAL A 202 3.65 10.74 -17.27
C VAL A 202 3.60 12.19 -16.79
N GLU A 203 4.41 13.04 -17.40
CA GLU A 203 4.38 14.49 -17.20
C GLU A 203 3.18 15.08 -17.94
N GLY A 204 2.09 15.27 -17.22
CA GLY A 204 0.85 15.89 -17.67
C GLY A 204 -0.39 15.19 -17.12
N ASP A 205 -1.55 15.82 -17.33
CA ASP A 205 -2.82 15.29 -16.86
C ASP A 205 -3.43 14.29 -17.86
N TYR A 206 -4.09 13.26 -17.33
CA TYR A 206 -4.76 12.24 -18.16
C TYR A 206 -5.71 12.82 -19.22
N PRO A 207 -6.57 13.82 -18.92
CA PRO A 207 -7.44 14.43 -19.95
C PRO A 207 -6.67 15.06 -21.12
N ASN A 208 -5.42 15.49 -20.90
CA ASN A 208 -4.62 16.10 -21.96
C ASN A 208 -4.10 15.07 -22.96
N LEU A 209 -4.04 13.78 -22.63
CA LEU A 209 -3.71 12.72 -23.58
C LEU A 209 -4.68 12.71 -24.77
N PHE A 210 -5.97 12.93 -24.53
CA PHE A 210 -6.99 12.95 -25.58
C PHE A 210 -6.87 14.15 -26.53
N ARG A 211 -6.09 15.16 -26.13
CA ARG A 211 -5.86 16.39 -26.89
C ARG A 211 -4.61 16.32 -27.75
N THR A 212 -3.72 15.34 -27.53
CA THR A 212 -2.48 15.22 -28.31
C THR A 212 -2.73 14.78 -29.75
N GLN A 213 -3.85 14.11 -30.02
CA GLN A 213 -4.25 13.68 -31.37
C GLN A 213 -5.74 13.94 -31.60
N PRO A 214 -6.10 15.14 -32.11
CA PRO A 214 -7.49 15.47 -32.45
C PRO A 214 -8.14 14.40 -33.33
N GLY A 215 -9.34 13.95 -32.96
CA GLY A 215 -10.09 12.90 -33.68
C GLY A 215 -9.67 11.45 -33.38
N ARG A 216 -8.57 11.22 -32.64
CA ARG A 216 -8.10 9.86 -32.24
C ARG A 216 -7.95 9.67 -30.73
N GLY A 217 -8.37 10.63 -29.91
CA GLY A 217 -8.21 10.57 -28.46
C GLY A 217 -8.79 9.30 -27.83
N SER A 218 -10.00 8.88 -28.23
CA SER A 218 -10.64 7.66 -27.69
C SER A 218 -9.80 6.41 -27.92
N TRP A 219 -9.18 6.29 -29.10
CA TRP A 219 -8.31 5.17 -29.45
C TRP A 219 -7.06 5.11 -28.56
N LEU A 220 -6.46 6.25 -28.21
CA LEU A 220 -5.34 6.30 -27.25
C LEU A 220 -5.76 5.82 -25.86
N GLY A 221 -6.97 6.19 -25.42
CA GLY A 221 -7.56 5.69 -24.17
C GLY A 221 -7.75 4.17 -24.19
N ASP A 222 -8.26 3.62 -25.29
CA ASP A 222 -8.45 2.18 -25.46
C ASP A 222 -7.12 1.43 -25.43
N MET A 223 -6.09 1.93 -26.11
CA MET A 223 -4.77 1.32 -26.10
C MET A 223 -4.15 1.34 -24.70
N LEU A 224 -4.25 2.48 -24.00
CA LEU A 224 -3.78 2.60 -22.63
C LEU A 224 -4.50 1.60 -21.70
N GLY A 225 -5.83 1.49 -21.81
CA GLY A 225 -6.62 0.55 -21.01
C GLY A 225 -6.22 -0.91 -21.26
N ARG A 226 -6.00 -1.30 -22.53
CA ARG A 226 -5.53 -2.64 -22.89
C ARG A 226 -4.17 -2.96 -22.27
N LEU A 227 -3.24 -2.00 -22.29
CA LEU A 227 -1.92 -2.18 -21.71
C LEU A 227 -1.97 -2.25 -20.18
N ALA A 228 -2.81 -1.44 -19.53
CA ALA A 228 -3.01 -1.50 -18.08
C ALA A 228 -3.56 -2.85 -17.59
N VAL A 229 -4.41 -3.50 -18.41
CA VAL A 229 -4.91 -4.86 -18.13
C VAL A 229 -3.83 -5.91 -18.37
N ARG A 230 -2.99 -5.73 -19.40
CA ARG A 230 -1.95 -6.69 -19.78
C ARG A 230 -0.72 -6.65 -18.86
N TYR A 231 -0.40 -5.48 -18.31
CA TYR A 231 0.75 -5.24 -17.40
C TYR A 231 0.28 -4.56 -16.10
N PRO A 232 -0.60 -5.20 -15.31
CA PRO A 232 -1.18 -4.61 -14.10
C PRO A 232 -0.14 -4.27 -13.02
N GLU A 233 1.04 -4.88 -13.08
CA GLU A 233 2.19 -4.65 -12.19
C GLU A 233 2.99 -3.39 -12.52
N VAL A 234 2.84 -2.81 -13.72
CA VAL A 234 3.53 -1.57 -14.14
C VAL A 234 2.53 -0.42 -14.23
N PRO A 235 2.23 0.29 -13.12
CA PRO A 235 1.31 1.41 -13.14
C PRO A 235 1.81 2.55 -14.06
N ILE A 236 0.87 3.12 -14.81
CA ILE A 236 1.08 4.35 -15.60
C ILE A 236 0.40 5.51 -14.85
N ILE A 237 1.21 6.40 -14.28
CA ILE A 237 0.78 7.44 -13.35
C ILE A 237 0.88 8.80 -14.03
N PHE A 238 -0.24 9.51 -14.14
CA PHE A 238 -0.28 10.90 -14.62
C PHE A 238 -0.02 11.83 -13.43
N ALA A 239 1.09 12.57 -13.48
CA ALA A 239 1.56 13.37 -12.36
C ALA A 239 1.33 14.88 -12.53
N GLY A 240 0.58 15.31 -13.55
CA GLY A 240 0.33 16.73 -13.82
C GLY A 240 1.62 17.49 -14.14
N SER A 241 1.71 18.75 -13.71
CA SER A 241 2.92 19.56 -13.85
C SER A 241 3.84 19.44 -12.64
N ARG A 242 5.14 19.67 -12.88
CA ARG A 242 6.21 19.71 -11.86
C ARG A 242 5.97 20.79 -10.80
#